data_AF-A0A455UH35-F1
#
_entry.id   AF-A0A455UH35-F1
#
_cell.length_a   1.000
_cell.length_b   1.000
_cell.length_c   1.000
_cell.angle_alpha   90.00
_cell.angle_beta   90.00
_cell.angle_gamma   90.00
#
_symmetry.space_group_name_H-M   'P 1'
#
loop_
_entity.id
_entity.type
_entity.pdbx_description
1 polymer ?
#
loop_
_entity_poly.entity_id
_entity_poly.type
_entity_poly.pdbx_seq_one_letter_code
_entity_poly.pdbx_strand_id
1 'polypeptide(L)' 'MDGTQILTLGLGLEAPWILKNQHLDTAVSPHRLDLYVEAERGSLYPVRSAVRPVKLTTLPTKPGGI' A
#
# COMPACT_ATOMS: atom_id res chain seq x y z
N MET A 1 -2.87 -20.88 -10.10
CA MET A 1 -2.68 -19.53 -9.55
C MET A 1 -3.01 -19.63 -8.07
N ASP A 2 -2.01 -19.53 -7.18
CA ASP A 2 -2.20 -19.73 -5.74
C ASP A 2 -2.92 -18.54 -5.11
N GLY A 3 -3.96 -18.80 -4.31
CA GLY A 3 -4.73 -17.75 -3.60
C GLY A 3 -3.86 -16.86 -2.70
N THR A 4 -2.72 -17.38 -2.25
CA THR A 4 -1.66 -16.69 -1.52
C THR A 4 -1.10 -15.48 -2.28
N GLN A 5 -0.95 -15.57 -3.60
CA GLN A 5 -0.44 -14.47 -4.42
C GLN A 5 -1.48 -13.35 -4.57
N ILE A 6 -2.78 -13.70 -4.57
CA ILE A 6 -3.87 -12.72 -4.73
C ILE A 6 -4.01 -11.82 -3.49
N LEU A 7 -3.89 -12.38 -2.28
CA LEU A 7 -3.97 -11.61 -1.03
C LEU A 7 -2.79 -10.63 -0.87
N THR A 8 -1.61 -11.03 -1.33
CA THR A 8 -0.39 -10.20 -1.29
C THR A 8 -0.54 -8.94 -2.17
N LEU A 9 -1.18 -9.08 -3.34
CA LEU A 9 -1.47 -7.96 -4.25
C LEU A 9 -2.50 -6.98 -3.67
N GLY A 10 -3.54 -7.48 -3.00
CA GLY A 10 -4.58 -6.64 -2.40
C GLY A 10 -4.11 -5.77 -1.23
N LEU A 11 -3.00 -6.15 -0.58
CA LEU A 11 -2.44 -5.46 0.58
C LEU A 11 -1.25 -4.54 0.22
N GLY A 12 -0.84 -4.49 -1.06
CA GLY A 12 0.31 -3.72 -1.50
C GLY A 12 1.65 -4.23 -0.93
N LEU A 13 1.72 -5.52 -0.60
CA LEU A 13 2.98 -6.18 -0.23
C LEU A 13 3.77 -6.46 -1.50
N GLU A 14 4.55 -5.47 -1.92
CA GLU A 14 5.45 -5.57 -3.07
C GLU A 14 6.88 -5.83 -2.63
N ALA A 15 7.78 -6.07 -3.59
CA ALA A 15 9.20 -6.21 -3.33
C ALA A 15 9.72 -5.07 -2.42
N PRO A 16 10.59 -5.35 -1.43
CA PRO A 16 11.34 -6.59 -1.24
C PRO A 16 10.64 -7.62 -0.32
N TRP A 17 9.36 -7.43 0.01
CA TRP A 17 8.66 -8.30 0.94
C TRP A 17 8.33 -9.66 0.31
N ILE A 18 8.79 -10.73 0.94
CA ILE A 18 8.53 -12.12 0.58
C ILE A 18 7.59 -12.69 1.63
N LEU A 19 6.39 -13.09 1.23
CA LEU A 19 5.45 -13.76 2.10
C LEU A 19 5.97 -15.17 2.43
N LYS A 20 6.26 -15.42 3.71
CA LYS A 20 6.76 -16.70 4.20
C LYS A 20 5.65 -17.57 4.75
N ASN A 21 4.70 -16.97 5.45
CA ASN A 21 3.56 -17.69 5.98
C ASN A 21 2.33 -16.79 6.08
N GLN A 22 1.17 -17.43 6.08
CA GLN A 22 -0.12 -16.79 6.31
C GLN A 22 -0.93 -17.67 7.26
N HIS A 23 -1.60 -17.05 8.21
CA HIS A 23 -2.53 -17.72 9.11
C HIS A 23 -3.84 -16.94 9.20
N LEU A 24 -4.95 -17.57 8.83
CA LEU A 24 -6.29 -17.02 8.99
C LEU A 24 -6.95 -17.68 10.20
N ASP A 25 -7.14 -16.91 11.25
CA ASP A 25 -7.92 -17.30 12.42
C ASP A 25 -9.38 -16.85 12.24
N THR A 26 -10.25 -17.84 12.01
CA THR A 26 -11.71 -17.65 11.88
C THR A 26 -12.46 -17.93 13.18
N ALA A 27 -11.77 -18.38 14.23
CA ALA A 27 -12.36 -18.65 15.54
C ALA A 27 -12.61 -17.35 16.33
N VAL A 28 -11.95 -16.25 15.94
CA VAL A 28 -12.12 -14.92 16.55
C VAL A 28 -13.01 -14.01 15.70
N SER A 29 -13.68 -13.04 16.34
CA SER A 29 -14.50 -12.01 15.68
C SER A 29 -14.08 -10.61 16.15
N PRO A 30 -13.63 -9.73 15.25
CA PRO A 30 -13.48 -9.95 13.81
C PRO A 30 -12.41 -11.01 13.49
N HIS A 31 -12.61 -11.75 12.40
CA HIS A 31 -11.63 -12.72 11.91
C HIS A 31 -10.28 -12.06 11.71
N ARG A 32 -9.20 -12.80 11.99
CA ARG A 32 -7.85 -12.25 12.02
C ARG A 32 -6.98 -12.94 10.97
N LEU A 33 -6.29 -12.13 10.17
CA LEU A 33 -5.30 -12.60 9.20
C LEU A 33 -3.92 -12.14 9.64
N ASP A 34 -3.07 -13.09 10.03
CA ASP A 34 -1.66 -12.85 10.35
C ASP A 34 -0.78 -13.21 9.14
N LEU A 35 0.12 -12.30 8.77
CA LEU A 35 1.06 -12.46 7.67
C LEU A 35 2.48 -12.40 8.22
N TYR A 36 3.26 -13.43 7.93
CA TYR A 36 4.69 -13.45 8.22
C TYR A 36 5.45 -13.15 6.94
N VAL A 37 6.11 -12.00 6.91
CA VAL A 37 6.87 -11.50 5.75
C VAL A 37 8.32 -11.32 6.13
N GLU A 38 9.20 -11.57 5.18
CA GLU A 38 10.63 -11.33 5.32
C GLU A 38 11.12 -10.47 4.14
N ALA A 39 12.24 -9.80 4.34
CA ALA A 39 12.99 -9.15 3.27
C ALA A 39 14.45 -9.52 3.44
N GLU A 40 15.18 -9.64 2.33
CA GLU A 40 16.62 -9.90 2.40
C GLU A 40 17.32 -8.74 3.11
N ARG A 41 18.31 -9.06 3.95
CA ARG A 41 19.12 -8.05 4.64
C ARG A 41 19.78 -7.13 3.62
N GLY A 42 19.59 -5.82 3.79
CA GLY A 42 20.11 -4.82 2.85
C GLY A 42 19.14 -4.46 1.71
N SER A 43 17.96 -5.08 1.66
CA SER A 43 16.91 -4.66 0.72
C SER A 43 16.50 -3.22 0.95
N LEU A 44 16.52 -2.43 -0.13
CA LEU A 44 16.05 -1.05 -0.11
C LEU A 44 14.53 -1.05 -0.29
N TYR A 45 13.83 -0.46 0.67
CA TYR A 45 12.40 -0.22 0.54
C TYR A 45 12.17 1.08 -0.23
N PRO A 46 11.32 1.10 -1.28
CA PRO A 46 10.98 2.34 -1.95
C PRO A 46 10.28 3.27 -0.96
N VAL A 47 10.94 4.38 -0.62
CA VAL A 47 10.26 5.47 0.09
C VAL A 47 9.18 5.98 -0.85
N ARG A 48 7.90 5.80 -0.49
CA ARG A 48 6.79 6.30 -1.29
C ARG A 48 7.01 7.80 -1.49
N SER A 49 7.27 8.19 -2.73
CA SER A 49 7.70 9.53 -3.13
C SER A 49 6.87 10.58 -2.40
N ALA A 50 7.57 11.52 -1.75
CA ALA A 50 6.97 12.59 -0.97
C ALA A 50 5.76 13.16 -1.70
N VAL A 51 4.58 13.03 -1.07
CA VAL A 51 3.37 13.70 -1.52
C VAL A 51 3.69 15.19 -1.55
N ARG A 52 4.04 15.71 -2.72
CA ARG A 52 4.18 17.15 -2.89
C ARG A 52 2.77 17.71 -2.68
N PRO A 53 2.54 18.60 -1.71
CA PRO A 53 1.25 19.27 -1.63
C PRO A 53 1.09 20.07 -2.93
N VAL A 54 0.14 19.65 -3.77
CA VAL A 54 -0.31 20.47 -4.89
C VAL A 54 -1.00 21.66 -4.26
N LYS A 55 -0.33 22.81 -4.25
CA LYS A 55 -0.97 24.07 -3.89
C LYS A 55 -2.07 24.31 -4.93
N LEU A 56 -3.33 24.28 -4.50
CA LEU A 56 -4.45 24.82 -5.29
C LEU A 56 -4.21 26.32 -5.41
N THR A 57 -3.44 26.71 -6.41
CA THR A 57 -3.39 28.11 -6.83
C THR A 57 -4.71 28.38 -7.56
N THR A 58 -5.58 29.06 -6.84
CA THR A 58 -6.71 29.90 -7.26
C THR A 58 -7.15 29.80 -8.72
N LEU A 59 -8.43 29.48 -8.93
CA LEU A 59 -9.12 29.59 -10.21
C LEU A 59 -8.81 30.93 -10.91
N PRO A 60 -8.57 30.95 -12.23
CA PRO A 60 -8.50 32.21 -12.96
C PRO A 60 -9.89 32.85 -12.97
N THR A 61 -10.11 33.85 -12.12
CA THR A 61 -11.24 34.75 -12.28
C THR A 61 -11.01 35.56 -13.55
N LYS A 62 -11.83 35.25 -14.55
CA LYS A 62 -11.97 35.94 -15.83
C LYS A 62 -12.05 37.46 -15.62
N PRO A 63 -11.32 38.29 -16.40
CA PRO A 63 -11.51 39.72 -16.37
C PRO A 63 -12.85 40.07 -17.06
N GLY A 64 -13.87 40.40 -16.28
CA GLY A 64 -14.92 41.33 -16.71
C GLY A 64 -14.50 42.70 -16.19
N GLY A 65 -14.36 43.77 -16.97
CA GLY A 65 -15.12 44.12 -18.15
C GLY A 65 -16.42 44.79 -17.72
N ILE A 66 -16.34 46.00 -17.17
CA ILE A 66 -17.05 47.24 -17.57
C ILE A 66 -16.22 48.43 -17.06
#